data_AF-A0A5C8SMM7-F1
#
_entry.id   AF-A0A5C8SMM7-F1
#
_cell.length_a   1.000
_cell.length_b   1.000
_cell.length_c   1.000
_cell.angle_alpha   90.00
_cell.angle_beta   90.00
_cell.angle_gamma   90.00
#
_symmetry.space_group_name_H-M   'P 1'
#
loop_
_entity.id
_entity.type
_entity.pdbx_description
1 polymer ?
#
loop_
_entity_poly.entity_id
_entity_poly.type
_entity_poly.pdbx_seq_one_letter_code
_entity_poly.pdbx_strand_id
1 'polypeptide(L)'
;MRLRDLTPAERAAVEERRDAVRAALAGVDPAWRPRAEAIDAAPFLDDWSVRNYPGSTRPCIEAYCWGHPLHGDTILKTSIVLQQGEGYAVCESGRVFLLGTPSPTPEERHARILDGRRGRGRPADAPAPEDEATTGPGVGPS
;
A
#
# COMPACT_ATOMS: atom_id res chain seq x y z
N MET A 1 3.18 13.52 -6.64
CA MET A 1 4.06 12.86 -5.66
C MET A 1 4.74 11.71 -6.39
N ARG A 2 6.08 11.63 -6.45
CA ARG A 2 6.80 10.55 -7.14
C ARG A 2 7.13 9.43 -6.15
N LEU A 3 6.91 8.18 -6.55
CA LEU A 3 7.35 7.02 -5.77
C LEU A 3 8.86 6.85 -5.88
N ARG A 4 9.46 6.21 -4.87
CA ARG A 4 10.86 5.80 -4.94
C ARG A 4 11.01 4.61 -5.90
N ASP A 5 12.16 4.52 -6.54
CA ASP A 5 12.53 3.35 -7.34
C ASP A 5 12.71 2.10 -6.44
N LEU A 6 12.37 0.94 -7.00
CA LEU A 6 12.64 -0.36 -6.37
C LEU A 6 14.13 -0.70 -6.42
N THR A 7 14.66 -1.14 -5.29
CA THR A 7 16.02 -1.67 -5.17
C THR A 7 16.16 -3.01 -5.91
N PRO A 8 17.39 -3.45 -6.23
CA PRO A 8 17.61 -4.75 -6.89
C PRO A 8 17.03 -5.94 -6.13
N ALA A 9 17.10 -5.93 -4.79
CA ALA A 9 16.54 -6.98 -3.95
C ALA A 9 15.01 -7.00 -4.02
N GLU A 10 14.37 -5.83 -4.01
CA GLU A 10 12.91 -5.73 -4.15
C GLU A 10 12.46 -6.20 -5.54
N ARG A 11 13.23 -5.91 -6.59
CA ARG A 11 12.95 -6.44 -7.95
C ARG A 11 13.04 -7.96 -8.00
N ALA A 12 14.05 -8.56 -7.38
CA ALA A 12 14.17 -10.03 -7.30
C ALA A 12 12.97 -10.66 -6.56
N ALA A 13 12.51 -10.05 -5.46
CA ALA A 13 11.33 -10.49 -4.74
C ALA A 13 10.04 -10.38 -5.58
N VAL A 14 9.95 -9.41 -6.49
CA VAL A 14 8.84 -9.29 -7.44
C VAL A 14 8.87 -10.44 -8.46
N GLU A 15 10.04 -10.81 -8.98
CA GLU A 15 10.15 -11.96 -9.90
C GLU A 15 9.79 -13.28 -9.21
N GLU A 16 10.26 -13.50 -7.98
CA GLU A 16 9.87 -14.67 -7.18
C GLU A 16 8.34 -14.73 -6.96
N ARG A 17 7.71 -13.58 -6.73
CA ARG A 17 6.25 -13.47 -6.63
C ARG A 17 5.56 -13.87 -7.93
N ARG A 18 6.11 -13.52 -9.10
CA ARG A 18 5.55 -13.94 -10.40
C ARG A 18 5.57 -15.45 -10.55
N ASP A 19 6.67 -16.09 -10.15
CA ASP A 19 6.78 -17.56 -10.19
C ASP A 19 5.73 -18.21 -9.30
N ALA A 20 5.54 -17.70 -8.07
CA ALA A 20 4.52 -18.18 -7.13
C ALA A 20 3.10 -17.99 -7.68
N VAL A 21 2.81 -16.85 -8.30
CA VAL A 21 1.50 -16.58 -8.92
C VAL A 21 1.25 -17.51 -10.11
N ARG A 22 2.24 -17.77 -10.96
CA ARG A 22 2.12 -18.74 -12.06
C ARG A 22 1.78 -20.15 -11.54
N ALA A 23 2.40 -20.56 -10.43
CA ALA A 23 2.12 -21.83 -9.78
C ALA A 23 0.70 -21.88 -9.18
N ALA A 24 0.28 -20.84 -8.45
CA ALA A 24 -1.06 -20.75 -7.85
C ALA A 24 -2.17 -20.79 -8.91
N LEU A 25 -1.95 -20.12 -10.04
CA LEU A 25 -2.88 -20.09 -11.16
C LEU A 25 -2.98 -21.42 -11.92
N ALA A 26 -2.07 -22.37 -11.70
CA ALA A 26 -2.10 -23.68 -12.37
C ALA A 26 -3.32 -24.54 -11.99
N GLY A 27 -3.90 -24.32 -10.82
CA GLY A 27 -5.10 -25.04 -10.34
C GLY A 27 -6.42 -24.27 -10.53
N VAL A 28 -6.39 -23.07 -11.11
CA VAL A 28 -7.59 -22.23 -11.32
C VAL A 28 -8.27 -22.60 -12.64
N ASP A 29 -9.60 -22.52 -12.66
CA ASP A 29 -10.42 -22.70 -13.87
C ASP A 29 -9.80 -21.93 -15.06
N PRO A 30 -9.54 -22.61 -16.20
CA PRO A 30 -8.96 -21.99 -17.38
C PRO A 30 -9.73 -20.76 -17.88
N ALA A 31 -11.04 -20.68 -17.63
CA ALA A 31 -11.87 -19.52 -17.99
C ALA A 31 -11.45 -18.24 -17.25
N TRP A 32 -10.80 -18.39 -16.09
CA TRP A 32 -10.41 -17.29 -15.20
C TRP A 32 -8.89 -17.17 -15.02
N ARG A 33 -8.11 -18.08 -15.62
CA ARG A 33 -6.65 -18.09 -15.53
C ARG A 33 -6.05 -17.03 -16.47
N PRO A 34 -5.37 -16.00 -15.93
CA PRO A 34 -4.64 -15.08 -16.79
C PRO A 34 -3.53 -15.80 -17.55
N ARG A 35 -3.30 -15.38 -18.80
CA ARG A 35 -2.18 -15.87 -19.63
C ARG A 35 -0.84 -15.53 -18.97
N ALA A 36 0.18 -16.37 -19.18
CA ALA A 36 1.52 -16.16 -18.64
C ALA A 36 2.08 -14.76 -18.98
N GLU A 37 1.89 -14.32 -20.22
CA GLU A 37 2.26 -12.97 -20.69
C GLU A 37 1.62 -11.85 -19.85
N ALA A 38 0.38 -12.04 -19.40
CA ALA A 38 -0.33 -11.04 -18.59
C ALA A 38 0.22 -10.96 -17.16
N ILE A 39 0.84 -12.05 -16.66
CA ILE A 39 1.50 -12.10 -15.36
C ILE A 39 2.89 -11.45 -15.44
N ASP A 40 3.63 -11.73 -16.51
CA ASP A 40 4.97 -11.15 -16.70
C ASP A 40 4.91 -9.62 -16.91
N ALA A 41 3.86 -9.14 -17.59
CA ALA A 41 3.60 -7.70 -17.75
C ALA A 41 2.77 -7.08 -16.61
N ALA A 42 2.38 -7.86 -15.58
CA ALA A 42 1.50 -7.37 -14.53
C ALA A 42 2.21 -6.29 -13.67
N PRO A 43 1.55 -5.14 -13.42
CA PRO A 43 2.05 -4.15 -12.48
C PRO A 43 2.08 -4.71 -11.05
N PHE A 44 3.04 -4.24 -10.26
CA PHE A 44 3.21 -4.64 -8.88
C PHE A 44 2.51 -3.65 -7.94
N LEU A 45 1.74 -4.15 -6.98
CA LEU A 45 1.05 -3.39 -5.95
C LEU A 45 1.62 -3.70 -4.57
N ASP A 46 2.17 -2.73 -3.88
CA ASP A 46 2.67 -2.86 -2.49
C ASP A 46 1.94 -1.91 -1.56
N ASP A 47 2.02 -2.18 -0.26
CA ASP A 47 1.25 -1.47 0.78
C ASP A 47 -0.22 -1.34 0.36
N TRP A 48 -0.84 -2.48 0.03
CA TRP A 48 -2.15 -2.52 -0.60
C TRP A 48 -3.26 -2.81 0.41
N SER A 49 -4.42 -2.19 0.23
CA SER A 49 -5.62 -2.46 1.05
C SER A 49 -6.87 -2.62 0.20
N VAL A 50 -7.78 -3.49 0.64
CA VAL A 50 -9.09 -3.64 0.00
C VAL A 50 -10.03 -2.53 0.47
N ARG A 51 -10.67 -1.86 -0.47
CA ARG A 51 -11.65 -0.79 -0.26
C ARG A 51 -12.88 -1.03 -1.11
N ASN A 52 -13.97 -0.33 -0.82
CA ASN A 52 -15.12 -0.29 -1.71
C ASN A 52 -14.85 0.64 -2.88
N TYR A 53 -15.20 0.20 -4.09
CA TYR A 53 -15.14 1.04 -5.28
C TYR A 53 -16.10 2.22 -5.13
N PRO A 54 -15.73 3.45 -5.52
CA PRO A 54 -16.59 4.62 -5.34
C PRO A 54 -17.99 4.43 -5.92
N GLY A 55 -19.02 4.66 -5.10
CA GLY A 55 -20.43 4.48 -5.50
C GLY A 55 -20.89 3.02 -5.58
N SER A 56 -20.10 2.05 -5.10
CA SER A 56 -20.44 0.63 -5.08
C SER A 56 -20.03 -0.03 -3.77
N THR A 57 -20.60 -1.20 -3.47
CA THR A 57 -20.14 -2.11 -2.41
C THR A 57 -19.13 -3.13 -2.92
N ARG A 58 -18.78 -3.10 -4.21
CA ARG A 58 -17.84 -4.04 -4.82
C ARG A 58 -16.39 -3.70 -4.43
N PRO A 59 -15.53 -4.71 -4.19
CA PRO A 59 -14.17 -4.49 -3.72
C PRO A 59 -13.27 -3.92 -4.83
N CYS A 60 -12.32 -3.07 -4.43
CA CYS A 60 -11.22 -2.54 -5.23
C CYS A 60 -9.95 -2.48 -4.36
N ILE A 61 -8.78 -2.36 -4.98
CA ILE A 61 -7.51 -2.27 -4.27
C ILE A 61 -6.98 -0.84 -4.37
N GLU A 62 -6.55 -0.30 -3.24
CA GLU A 62 -5.80 0.95 -3.15
C GLU A 62 -4.38 0.63 -2.67
N ALA A 63 -3.36 1.03 -3.44
CA ALA A 63 -1.98 0.61 -3.23
C ALA A 63 -0.96 1.57 -3.87
N TYR A 64 0.31 1.40 -3.51
CA TYR A 64 1.42 1.88 -4.33
C TYR A 64 1.60 0.93 -5.52
N CYS A 65 1.64 1.48 -6.72
CA CYS A 65 1.74 0.72 -7.96
C CYS A 65 3.05 1.05 -8.68
N TRP A 66 3.77 0.01 -9.10
CA TRP A 66 4.95 0.11 -9.96
C TRP A 66 4.70 -0.60 -11.30
N GLY A 67 5.23 -0.01 -12.37
CA GLY A 67 5.15 -0.57 -13.72
C GLY A 67 3.75 -0.50 -14.34
N HIS A 68 2.90 0.46 -13.93
CA HIS A 68 1.59 0.59 -14.58
C HIS A 68 1.77 1.06 -16.03
N PRO A 69 1.22 0.36 -17.04
CA PRO A 69 1.51 0.62 -18.46
C PRO A 69 1.07 2.01 -18.93
N LEU A 70 0.05 2.60 -18.28
CA LEU A 70 -0.50 3.91 -18.65
C LEU A 70 -0.12 5.03 -17.67
N HIS A 71 0.22 4.69 -16.43
CA HIS A 71 0.36 5.67 -15.35
C HIS A 71 1.77 5.69 -14.75
N GLY A 72 2.63 4.74 -15.15
CA GLY A 72 3.94 4.56 -14.54
C GLY A 72 3.81 4.22 -13.05
N ASP A 73 4.79 4.65 -12.27
CA ASP A 73 4.84 4.40 -10.85
C ASP A 73 4.00 5.46 -10.10
N THR A 74 2.91 5.04 -9.48
CA THR A 74 1.95 5.94 -8.81
C THR A 74 1.18 5.25 -7.70
N ILE A 75 0.56 6.03 -6.81
CA ILE A 75 -0.55 5.54 -5.99
C ILE A 75 -1.75 5.31 -6.93
N LEU A 76 -2.39 4.16 -6.82
CA LEU A 76 -3.49 3.75 -7.68
C LEU A 76 -4.64 3.19 -6.84
N LYS A 77 -5.87 3.52 -7.23
CA LYS A 77 -7.06 2.74 -6.90
C LYS A 77 -7.48 1.95 -8.14
N THR A 78 -7.52 0.63 -8.04
CA THR A 78 -7.86 -0.26 -9.17
C THR A 78 -9.34 -0.15 -9.53
N SER A 79 -9.70 -0.68 -10.70
CA SER A 79 -11.10 -1.04 -10.97
C SER A 79 -11.55 -2.17 -10.03
N ILE A 80 -12.83 -2.53 -10.11
CA ILE A 80 -13.42 -3.58 -9.27
C ILE A 80 -12.62 -4.88 -9.41
N VAL A 81 -12.31 -5.51 -8.28
CA VAL A 81 -11.67 -6.83 -8.22
C VAL A 81 -12.73 -7.88 -8.50
N LEU A 82 -12.48 -8.71 -9.52
CA LEU A 82 -13.31 -9.87 -9.83
C LEU A 82 -12.81 -11.11 -9.10
N GLN A 83 -11.49 -11.27 -9.01
CA GLN A 83 -10.87 -12.39 -8.34
C GLN A 83 -9.58 -11.94 -7.66
N GLN A 84 -9.33 -12.50 -6.48
CA GLN A 84 -8.10 -12.32 -5.74
C GLN A 84 -7.58 -13.69 -5.34
N GLY A 85 -6.29 -13.92 -5.51
CA GLY A 85 -5.61 -15.13 -5.09
C GLY A 85 -4.31 -14.81 -4.35
N GLU A 86 -3.53 -15.84 -4.07
CA GLU A 86 -2.26 -15.68 -3.37
C GLU A 86 -1.28 -14.89 -4.24
N GLY A 87 -1.01 -13.65 -3.86
CA GLY A 87 -0.06 -12.78 -4.56
C GLY A 87 -0.59 -12.13 -5.85
N TYR A 88 -1.88 -12.24 -6.18
CA TYR A 88 -2.43 -11.58 -7.36
C TYR A 88 -3.89 -11.12 -7.21
N ALA A 89 -4.29 -10.16 -8.05
CA ALA A 89 -5.67 -9.76 -8.25
C ALA A 89 -6.00 -9.56 -9.72
N VAL A 90 -7.19 -9.98 -10.14
CA VAL A 90 -7.77 -9.77 -11.47
C VAL A 90 -8.92 -8.79 -11.33
N CYS A 91 -8.87 -7.72 -12.12
CA CYS A 91 -9.86 -6.66 -12.08
C CYS A 91 -10.79 -6.69 -13.31
N GLU A 92 -11.94 -6.01 -13.21
CA GLU A 92 -12.97 -5.94 -14.27
C GLU A 92 -12.47 -5.33 -15.58
N SER A 93 -11.42 -4.51 -15.50
CA SER A 93 -10.68 -4.03 -16.68
C SER A 93 -9.91 -5.12 -17.44
N GLY A 94 -9.94 -6.38 -16.98
CA GLY A 94 -9.17 -7.50 -17.53
C GLY A 94 -7.69 -7.47 -17.12
N ARG A 95 -7.26 -6.51 -16.29
CA ARG A 95 -5.88 -6.38 -15.85
C ARG A 95 -5.57 -7.25 -14.64
N VAL A 96 -4.40 -7.88 -14.67
CA VAL A 96 -3.80 -8.60 -13.55
C VAL A 96 -2.84 -7.67 -12.82
N PHE A 97 -2.88 -7.72 -11.50
CA PHE A 97 -1.92 -7.06 -10.62
C PHE A 97 -1.23 -8.10 -9.74
N LEU A 98 0.06 -7.93 -9.54
CA LEU A 98 0.82 -8.69 -8.54
C LEU A 98 0.69 -7.98 -7.20
N LEU A 99 0.35 -8.73 -6.16
CA LEU A 99 0.18 -8.21 -4.82
C LEU A 99 1.43 -8.49 -3.99
N GLY A 100 1.98 -7.41 -3.43
CA GLY A 100 3.11 -7.36 -2.52
C GLY A 100 2.68 -7.57 -1.08
N THR A 101 3.08 -6.63 -0.22
CA THR A 101 2.77 -6.58 1.20
C THR A 101 1.43 -5.88 1.41
N PRO A 102 0.46 -6.49 2.11
CA PRO A 102 -0.76 -5.79 2.46
C PRO A 102 -0.45 -4.65 3.43
N SER A 103 -1.20 -3.56 3.33
CA SER A 103 -1.15 -2.49 4.32
C SER A 103 -1.52 -3.02 5.70
N PRO A 104 -0.84 -2.56 6.76
CA PRO A 104 -1.18 -2.96 8.10
C PRO A 104 -2.61 -2.52 8.44
N THR A 105 -3.36 -3.41 9.09
CA THR A 105 -4.70 -3.10 9.58
C THR A 105 -4.66 -1.97 10.60
N PRO A 106 -5.78 -1.28 10.88
CA PRO A 106 -5.82 -0.28 11.94
C PRO A 106 -5.35 -0.84 13.29
N GLU A 107 -5.70 -2.09 13.60
CA GLU A 107 -5.30 -2.79 14.83
C GLU A 107 -3.79 -3.03 14.87
N GLU A 108 -3.18 -3.50 13.77
CA GLU A 108 -1.74 -3.68 13.66
C GLU A 108 -0.98 -2.35 13.73
N ARG A 109 -1.56 -1.28 13.16
CA ARG A 109 -1.02 0.08 13.30
C ARG A 109 -1.07 0.55 14.74
N HIS A 110 -2.19 0.35 15.43
CA HIS A 110 -2.32 0.71 16.84
C HIS A 110 -1.37 -0.10 17.71
N ALA A 111 -1.21 -1.40 17.47
CA ALA A 111 -0.23 -2.22 18.18
C ALA A 111 1.20 -1.72 17.99
N ARG A 112 1.60 -1.33 16.77
CA ARG A 112 2.92 -0.73 16.50
C ARG A 112 3.13 0.63 17.18
N ILE A 113 2.07 1.43 17.30
CA ILE A 113 2.11 2.73 18.01
C ILE A 113 2.28 2.49 19.51
N LEU A 114 1.61 1.49 20.06
CA LEU A 114 1.66 1.12 21.48
C LEU A 114 2.99 0.44 21.87
N ASP A 115 3.60 -0.34 20.96
CA ASP A 115 4.90 -1.00 21.15
C ASP A 115 6.11 -0.04 21.06
N GLY A 116 5.89 1.27 20.91
CA GLY A 116 6.97 2.26 21.02
C GLY A 116 8.00 2.26 19.88
N ARG A 117 7.83 1.46 18.82
CA ARG A 117 8.60 1.56 17.57
C ARG A 117 8.18 2.79 16.76
N ARG A 118 8.36 3.99 17.34
CA ARG A 118 8.46 5.22 16.55
C ARG A 118 9.65 5.02 15.61
N GLY A 119 9.41 5.12 14.30
CA GLY A 119 10.47 5.14 13.30
C GLY A 119 11.57 6.12 13.72
N ARG A 120 12.83 5.79 13.40
CA ARG A 120 13.99 6.65 13.66
C ARG A 120 13.67 8.10 13.29
N GLY A 121 13.71 9.02 14.26
CA GLY A 121 13.60 10.44 13.92
C GLY A 121 12.99 11.41 14.92
N ARG A 122 12.87 11.10 16.22
CA ARG A 122 12.76 12.17 17.22
C ARG A 122 13.52 11.78 18.49
N PRO A 123 14.63 12.45 18.84
CA PRO A 123 15.22 12.28 20.16
C PRO A 123 14.14 12.63 21.20
N ALA A 124 14.04 11.82 22.25
CA ALA A 124 13.06 11.95 23.33
C ALA A 124 13.33 13.15 24.26
N ASP A 125 14.18 14.09 23.83
CA ASP A 125 14.70 15.19 24.64
C ASP A 125 14.37 16.54 24.00
N ALA A 126 13.11 16.70 23.60
CA ALA A 126 12.55 18.04 23.47
C ALA A 126 12.01 18.42 24.86
N PRO A 127 12.59 19.41 25.55
CA PRO A 127 11.96 19.93 26.76
C PRO A 127 10.53 20.35 26.42
N ALA A 128 9.60 20.07 27.33
CA ALA A 128 8.21 20.50 27.20
C ALA A 128 8.19 22.00 26.85
N PRO A 129 7.29 22.47 25.97
CA PRO A 129 7.02 23.90 25.91
C PRO A 129 6.55 24.31 27.31
N GLU A 130 7.42 25.03 28.02
CA GLU A 130 7.05 25.74 29.22
C GLU A 130 5.87 26.65 28.83
N ASP A 131 4.78 26.57 29.59
CA ASP A 131 3.68 27.51 29.48
C ASP A 131 4.27 28.91 29.54
N GLU A 132 4.34 29.57 28.38
CA GLU A 132 4.80 30.94 28.27
C GLU A 132 3.76 31.78 29.02
N ALA A 133 4.12 32.10 30.26
CA ALA A 133 3.39 32.95 31.16
C ALA A 133 2.94 34.19 30.39
N THR A 134 1.62 34.36 30.28
CA THR A 134 0.99 35.62 29.90
C THR A 134 1.50 36.70 30.85
N THR A 135 2.53 37.42 30.40
CA THR A 135 3.01 38.64 31.04
C THR A 135 2.33 39.78 30.32
N GLY A 136 1.07 40.05 30.70
CA GLY A 136 0.42 41.31 30.38
C GLY A 136 1.08 42.44 31.17
N PRO A 137 1.33 43.62 30.57
CA PRO A 137 1.97 44.74 31.26
C PRO A 137 0.99 45.37 32.26
N GLY A 138 1.56 45.83 33.38
CA GLY A 138 0.85 46.10 34.62
C GLY A 138 -0.06 47.33 34.63
N VAL A 139 -0.93 47.34 35.65
CA VAL A 139 -1.56 48.54 36.19
C VAL A 139 -1.53 48.40 37.71
N GLY A 140 -0.69 49.21 38.36
CA GLY A 140 -0.62 49.33 39.82
C GLY A 140 -1.79 50.17 40.37
N PRO A 141 -2.09 50.06 41.67
CA PRO A 141 -3.22 50.75 42.29
C PRO A 141 -2.87 52.20 42.68
N SER A 142 -3.81 53.11 42.47
CA SER A 142 -3.97 54.38 43.21
C SER A 142 -5.42 54.82 43.12
#